data_AF-Q027K8-F1
#
_entry.id   AF-Q027K8-F1
#
_cell.length_a   1.000
_cell.length_b   1.000
_cell.length_c   1.000
_cell.angle_alpha   90.00
_cell.angle_beta   90.00
_cell.angle_gamma   90.00
#
_symmetry.space_group_name_H-M   'P 1'
#
loop_
_entity.id
_entity.type
_entity.pdbx_description
1 polymer ?
#
loop_
_entity_poly.entity_id
_entity_poly.type
_entity_poly.pdbx_seq_one_letter_code
_entity_poly.pdbx_strand_id
1 'polypeptide(L)'
;MNWNDAAEDFLNQVLAQTPRPVRDDTESQIRATAESMAADDGKLRVGVETVIAAWVRLTPEALKSDLPRQMERFGLDPDEYRHILE
;
A
#
# COMPACT_ATOMS: atom_id res chain seq x y z
N MET A 1 -6.29 -14.59 0.40
CA MET A 1 -6.23 -14.40 -1.07
C MET A 1 -4.84 -14.81 -1.57
N ASN A 2 -4.56 -14.92 -2.88
CA ASN A 2 -3.17 -15.14 -3.35
C ASN A 2 -2.45 -13.79 -3.53
N TRP A 3 -1.17 -13.67 -3.19
CA TRP A 3 -0.39 -12.44 -3.34
C TRP A 3 0.76 -12.70 -4.30
N ASN A 4 1.11 -11.72 -5.14
CA ASN A 4 2.33 -11.83 -5.94
C ASN A 4 3.55 -11.37 -5.14
N ASP A 5 4.74 -11.85 -5.52
CA ASP A 5 5.99 -11.50 -4.82
C ASP A 5 6.22 -9.99 -4.71
N ALA A 6 5.87 -9.23 -5.76
CA ALA A 6 6.01 -7.77 -5.76
C ALA A 6 5.10 -7.07 -4.73
N ALA A 7 3.89 -7.58 -4.51
CA ALA A 7 2.96 -7.08 -3.49
C ALA A 7 3.50 -7.35 -2.08
N GLU A 8 4.02 -8.56 -1.85
CA GLU A 8 4.63 -8.93 -0.57
C GLU A 8 5.90 -8.12 -0.29
N ASP A 9 6.76 -7.94 -1.30
CA ASP A 9 7.98 -7.14 -1.18
C ASP A 9 7.66 -5.68 -0.83
N PHE A 10 6.72 -5.05 -1.56
CA PHE A 10 6.31 -3.68 -1.26
C PHE A 10 5.73 -3.54 0.15
N LEU A 11 4.85 -4.47 0.58
CA LEU A 11 4.34 -4.48 1.94
C LEU A 11 5.47 -4.57 2.97
N ASN A 12 6.45 -5.45 2.76
CA ASN A 12 7.60 -5.58 3.65
C ASN A 12 8.44 -4.29 3.71
N GLN A 13 8.62 -3.59 2.59
CA GLN A 13 9.30 -2.30 2.56
C GLN A 13 8.56 -1.22 3.39
N VAL A 14 7.23 -1.16 3.28
CA VAL A 14 6.39 -0.26 4.09
C VAL A 14 6.53 -0.60 5.58
N LEU A 15 6.47 -1.87 5.95
CA LEU A 15 6.59 -2.31 7.34
C LEU A 15 7.98 -2.10 7.94
N ALA A 16 9.03 -2.18 7.12
CA ALA A 16 10.39 -1.87 7.53
C ALA A 16 10.54 -0.41 7.98
N GLN A 17 9.81 0.52 7.36
CA GLN A 17 9.76 1.93 7.74
C GLN A 17 8.72 2.23 8.83
N THR A 18 7.79 1.31 9.08
CA THR A 18 6.73 1.47 10.08
C THR A 18 7.28 1.23 11.50
N PRO A 19 7.03 2.14 12.46
CA PRO A 19 7.45 1.96 13.85
C PRO A 19 6.90 0.67 14.46
N ARG A 20 7.74 -0.06 15.21
CA ARG A 20 7.37 -1.36 15.82
C ARG A 20 6.02 -1.36 16.56
N PRO A 21 5.66 -0.35 17.37
CA PRO A 21 4.41 -0.40 18.13
C PRO A 21 3.14 -0.47 17.29
N VAL A 22 3.20 0.00 16.04
CA VAL A 22 2.03 0.06 15.13
C VAL A 22 2.20 -0.84 13.91
N ARG A 23 3.30 -1.60 13.82
CA ARG A 23 3.67 -2.37 12.64
C ARG A 23 2.69 -3.50 12.35
N ASP A 24 2.39 -4.34 13.35
CA ASP A 24 1.45 -5.46 13.20
C ASP A 24 0.05 -4.97 12.81
N ASP A 25 -0.40 -3.87 13.40
CA ASP A 25 -1.68 -3.25 13.08
C ASP A 25 -1.70 -2.70 11.65
N THR A 26 -0.64 -1.99 11.25
CA THR A 26 -0.47 -1.48 9.88
C THR A 26 -0.46 -2.61 8.85
N GLU A 27 0.26 -3.71 9.14
CA GLU A 27 0.30 -4.90 8.28
C GLU A 27 -1.09 -5.51 8.11
N SER A 28 -1.81 -5.70 9.22
CA SER A 28 -3.16 -6.26 9.21
C SER A 28 -4.12 -5.39 8.41
N GLN A 29 -4.09 -4.07 8.62
CA GLN A 29 -4.95 -3.12 7.91
C GLN A 29 -4.66 -3.08 6.40
N ILE A 30 -3.38 -3.01 6.00
CA ILE A 30 -3.00 -2.99 4.59
C ILE A 30 -3.41 -4.29 3.91
N ARG A 31 -3.14 -5.45 4.54
CA ARG A 31 -3.55 -6.75 3.97
C ARG A 31 -5.05 -6.84 3.81
N ALA A 32 -5.83 -6.55 4.85
CA ALA A 32 -7.29 -6.63 4.79
C ALA A 32 -7.87 -5.70 3.71
N THR A 33 -7.35 -4.47 3.62
CA THR A 33 -7.79 -3.49 2.63
C THR A 33 -7.42 -3.94 1.21
N ALA A 34 -6.20 -4.42 0.98
CA ALA A 34 -5.75 -4.87 -0.33
C ALA A 34 -6.52 -6.13 -0.80
N GLU A 35 -6.76 -7.09 0.09
CA GLU A 35 -7.57 -8.27 -0.22
C GLU A 35 -9.01 -7.90 -0.54
N SER A 36 -9.62 -7.00 0.23
CA SER A 36 -10.97 -6.48 -0.08
C SER A 36 -10.99 -5.83 -1.46
N MET A 37 -10.08 -4.90 -1.72
CA MET A 37 -10.02 -4.18 -3.01
C MET A 37 -9.83 -5.12 -4.19
N ALA A 38 -8.98 -6.14 -4.06
CA ALA A 38 -8.81 -7.12 -5.12
C ALA A 38 -10.08 -7.98 -5.30
N ALA A 39 -10.76 -8.36 -4.21
CA ALA A 39 -12.00 -9.12 -4.27
C ALA A 39 -13.15 -8.30 -4.89
N ASP A 40 -13.27 -7.03 -4.53
CA ASP A 40 -14.23 -6.07 -5.11
C ASP A 40 -14.04 -5.92 -6.63
N ASP A 41 -12.80 -6.01 -7.10
CA ASP A 41 -12.44 -5.99 -8.53
C ASP A 41 -12.54 -7.36 -9.21
N GLY A 42 -13.03 -8.40 -8.51
CA GLY A 42 -13.17 -9.76 -9.02
C GLY A 42 -11.83 -10.48 -9.28
N LYS A 43 -10.72 -9.96 -8.76
CA LYS A 43 -9.40 -10.57 -8.89
C LYS A 43 -9.28 -11.76 -7.94
N LEU A 44 -8.48 -12.75 -8.34
CA LEU A 44 -8.12 -13.89 -7.49
C LEU A 44 -6.78 -13.70 -6.76
N ARG A 45 -6.04 -12.64 -7.12
CA ARG A 45 -4.73 -12.31 -6.56
C ARG A 45 -4.61 -10.82 -6.25
N VAL A 46 -3.87 -10.51 -5.19
CA VAL A 46 -3.42 -9.16 -4.85
C VAL A 46 -2.12 -8.89 -5.61
N GLY A 47 -2.13 -7.82 -6.40
CA GLY A 47 -0.94 -7.30 -7.07
C GLY A 47 -0.38 -6.07 -6.35
N VAL A 48 0.85 -5.70 -6.68
CA VAL A 48 1.56 -4.55 -6.09
C VAL A 48 0.72 -3.26 -6.14
N GLU A 49 0.09 -2.98 -7.28
CA GLU A 49 -0.79 -1.82 -7.47
C GLU A 49 -1.94 -1.76 -6.45
N THR A 50 -2.50 -2.91 -6.10
CA THR A 50 -3.58 -2.99 -5.10
C THR A 50 -3.05 -2.71 -3.70
N VAL A 51 -1.83 -3.14 -3.39
CA VAL A 51 -1.18 -2.84 -2.10
C VAL A 51 -0.80 -1.37 -2.00
N ILE A 52 -0.28 -0.77 -3.08
CA ILE A 52 0.02 0.67 -3.13
C ILE A 52 -1.26 1.47 -2.89
N ALA A 53 -2.35 1.13 -3.58
CA ALA A 53 -3.63 1.81 -3.39
C ALA A 53 -4.18 1.63 -1.96
N ALA A 54 -4.05 0.44 -1.37
CA ALA A 54 -4.44 0.20 0.03
C ALA A 54 -3.59 1.02 1.02
N TRP A 55 -2.27 1.09 0.81
CA TRP A 55 -1.36 1.89 1.62
C TRP A 55 -1.67 3.39 1.53
N VAL A 56 -1.91 3.92 0.33
CA VAL A 56 -2.32 5.32 0.12
C VAL A 56 -3.65 5.61 0.82
N ARG A 57 -4.62 4.70 0.72
CA ARG A 57 -5.94 4.85 1.34
C ARG A 57 -5.88 4.86 2.88
N LEU A 58 -4.99 4.06 3.46
CA LEU A 58 -4.81 3.96 4.91
C LEU A 58 -3.91 5.05 5.48
N THR A 59 -3.14 5.73 4.63
CA THR A 59 -2.31 6.85 5.06
C THR A 59 -3.17 7.99 5.61
N PRO A 60 -2.94 8.43 6.86
CA PRO A 60 -3.68 9.54 7.46
C PRO A 60 -3.58 10.81 6.62
N GLU A 61 -4.64 11.62 6.60
CA GLU A 61 -4.70 12.86 5.82
C GLU A 61 -3.55 13.82 6.13
N ALA A 62 -3.13 13.90 7.40
CA ALA A 62 -1.99 14.69 7.84
C ALA A 62 -0.64 14.26 7.23
N LEU A 63 -0.54 13.03 6.72
CA LEU A 63 0.64 12.47 6.08
C LEU A 63 0.50 12.33 4.55
N LYS A 64 -0.68 12.61 3.99
CA LYS A 64 -0.92 12.50 2.53
C LYS A 64 -0.03 13.46 1.73
N SER A 65 0.30 14.64 2.27
CA SER A 65 1.22 15.58 1.62
C SER A 65 2.64 15.01 1.44
N ASP A 66 3.04 14.05 2.26
CA ASP A 66 4.35 13.39 2.18
C ASP A 66 4.31 12.10 1.32
N LEU A 67 3.13 11.63 0.88
CA LEU A 67 3.02 10.42 0.07
C LEU A 67 3.84 10.44 -1.22
N PRO A 68 3.86 11.53 -2.03
CA PRO A 68 4.69 11.58 -3.24
C PRO A 68 6.16 11.32 -2.92
N ARG A 69 6.67 11.95 -1.87
CA ARG A 69 8.05 11.76 -1.42
C ARG A 69 8.30 10.34 -0.92
N GLN A 70 7.33 9.73 -0.25
CA GLN A 70 7.43 8.34 0.19
C GLN A 70 7.41 7.36 -0.98
N MET A 71 6.58 7.59 -1.99
CA MET A 71 6.54 6.84 -3.24
C MET A 71 7.90 6.83 -3.94
N GLU A 72 8.52 8.00 -4.12
CA GLU A 72 9.86 8.10 -4.71
C GLU A 72 10.90 7.29 -3.94
N ARG A 73 10.80 7.25 -2.60
CA ARG A 73 11.70 6.45 -1.76
C ARG A 73 11.52 4.94 -1.93
N PHE A 74 10.33 4.49 -2.34
CA PHE A 74 10.05 3.11 -2.72
C PHE A 74 10.34 2.84 -4.20
N GLY A 75 10.83 3.84 -4.96
CA GLY A 75 11.10 3.72 -6.40
C GLY A 75 9.86 3.83 -7.28
N LEU A 76 8.75 4.33 -6.72
CA LEU A 76 7.50 4.59 -7.44
C LEU A 76 7.51 6.02 -8.00
N ASP A 77 6.94 6.22 -9.18
CA ASP A 77 6.74 7.55 -9.76
C ASP A 77 5.40 8.15 -9.29
N PRO A 78 5.38 9.25 -8.52
CA PRO A 78 4.13 9.81 -7.99
C PRO A 78 3.17 10.29 -9.07
N ASP A 79 3.68 10.62 -10.26
CA ASP A 79 2.89 11.13 -11.37
C ASP A 79 1.99 10.02 -11.94
N GLU A 80 2.48 8.78 -11.96
CA GLU A 80 1.70 7.59 -12.33
C GLU A 80 0.55 7.32 -11.33
N TYR A 81 0.72 7.69 -10.07
CA TYR A 81 -0.27 7.47 -9.00
C TYR A 81 -1.14 8.70 -8.69
N ARG A 82 -1.09 9.77 -9.48
CA ARG A 82 -1.90 10.98 -9.24
C ARG A 82 -3.39 10.66 -9.01
N HIS A 83 -3.94 9.74 -9.79
CA HIS A 83 -5.33 9.32 -9.73
C HIS A 83 -5.80 8.72 -8.38
N ILE A 84 -4.86 8.25 -7.52
CA ILE A 84 -5.16 7.77 -6.16
C ILE A 84 -4.66 8.71 -5.06
N LEU A 85 -3.88 9.73 -5.41
CA LEU A 85 -3.38 10.75 -4.49
C LEU A 85 -4.33 11.95 -4.34
N GLU A 86 -5.26 12.13 -5.29
CA GLU A 86 -6.30 13.18 -5.30
C GLU A 86 -7.44 12.95 -4.30
#